data_AF-A0A261C4S4-F1
#
_entry.id   AF-A0A261C4S4-F1
#
_cell.length_a   1.000
_cell.length_b   1.000
_cell.length_c   1.000
_cell.angle_alpha   90.00
_cell.angle_beta   90.00
_cell.angle_gamma   90.00
#
_symmetry.space_group_name_H-M   'P 1'
#
loop_
_entity.id
_entity.type
_entity.pdbx_description
1 polymer ?
#
loop_
_entity_poly.entity_id
_entity_poly.type
_entity_poly.pdbx_seq_one_letter_code
_entity_poly.pdbx_strand_id
1 'polypeptide(L)'
;MRSLLLIGLLILSIYCQDPMKHQKLVAVAEMNKIRWKVAQQEQWADMNELVYREDLEQLIVQELAKSNGCPDPSIITRNGYHIVLNYGATFTLPVVTQSGSTVIALEASTCSENGEPVYSLIVDASDTKPVRGEPGTHCPVGRTRNSNGLCAVVGNGRRGYARKSFDPPGGWELWARAGATVLLGPAFG
;
A
#
# COMPACT_ATOMS: atom_id res chain seq x y z
N MET A 1 -8.29 -1.96 -46.55
CA MET A 1 -7.30 -1.06 -45.89
C MET A 1 -7.82 -0.39 -44.61
N ARG A 2 -9.12 -0.03 -44.49
CA ARG A 2 -9.68 0.49 -43.22
C ARG A 2 -9.68 -0.49 -42.04
N SER A 3 -9.80 -1.80 -42.29
CA SER A 3 -9.87 -2.82 -41.22
C SER A 3 -8.53 -3.14 -40.55
N LEU A 4 -7.39 -2.96 -41.24
CA LEU A 4 -6.06 -3.25 -40.69
C LEU A 4 -5.57 -2.12 -39.76
N LEU A 5 -6.00 -0.88 -40.01
CA LEU A 5 -5.72 0.26 -39.13
C LEU A 5 -6.43 0.13 -37.77
N LEU A 6 -7.65 -0.42 -37.75
CA LEU A 6 -8.41 -0.63 -36.51
C LEU A 6 -7.80 -1.75 -35.64
N ILE A 7 -7.27 -2.81 -36.27
CA ILE A 7 -6.56 -3.88 -35.56
C ILE A 7 -5.22 -3.36 -35.02
N GLY A 8 -4.49 -2.53 -35.79
CA GLY A 8 -3.26 -1.88 -35.32
C GLY A 8 -3.46 -0.94 -34.12
N LEU A 9 -4.54 -0.15 -34.11
CA LEU A 9 -4.90 0.71 -32.97
C LEU A 9 -5.30 -0.08 -31.72
N LEU A 10 -6.00 -1.20 -31.89
CA LEU A 10 -6.38 -2.09 -30.77
C LEU A 10 -5.14 -2.74 -30.14
N ILE A 11 -4.14 -3.13 -30.92
CA ILE A 11 -2.92 -3.74 -30.40
C ILE A 11 -2.06 -2.72 -29.65
N LEU A 12 -1.94 -1.46 -30.12
CA LEU A 12 -1.24 -0.41 -29.37
C LEU A 12 -1.90 -0.08 -28.02
N SER A 13 -3.22 -0.17 -27.93
CA SER A 13 -3.95 0.14 -26.69
C SER A 13 -3.71 -0.88 -25.56
N ILE A 14 -3.42 -2.14 -25.91
CA ILE A 14 -3.23 -3.23 -24.94
C ILE A 14 -1.82 -3.16 -24.31
N TYR A 15 -0.83 -2.62 -25.03
CA TYR A 15 0.53 -2.44 -24.52
C TYR A 15 0.74 -1.14 -23.71
N CYS A 16 -0.29 -0.30 -23.57
CA CYS A 16 -0.24 0.93 -22.79
C CYS A 16 -0.68 0.75 -21.32
N GLN A 17 -0.64 -0.48 -20.78
CA GLN A 17 -0.75 -0.67 -19.34
C GLN A 17 0.57 -0.25 -18.70
N ASP A 18 0.55 0.92 -18.05
CA ASP A 18 1.70 1.47 -17.34
C ASP A 18 2.24 0.43 -16.32
N PRO A 19 3.44 -0.14 -16.56
CA PRO A 19 4.02 -1.14 -15.66
C PRO A 19 4.23 -0.59 -14.25
N MET A 20 4.37 0.73 -14.07
CA MET A 20 4.45 1.35 -12.75
C MET A 20 3.11 1.28 -12.01
N LYS A 21 1.98 1.47 -12.69
CA LYS A 21 0.64 1.40 -12.08
C LYS A 21 0.34 0.02 -11.51
N HIS A 22 0.73 -1.05 -12.22
CA HIS A 22 0.56 -2.41 -11.71
C HIS A 22 1.37 -2.64 -10.43
N GLN A 23 2.63 -2.18 -10.41
CA GLN A 23 3.49 -2.31 -9.23
C GLN A 23 2.93 -1.55 -8.01
N LYS A 24 2.40 -0.34 -8.21
CA LYS A 24 1.76 0.45 -7.13
C LYS A 24 0.55 -0.29 -6.55
N LEU A 25 -0.30 -0.88 -7.39
CA LEU A 25 -1.44 -1.68 -6.91
C LEU A 25 -1.01 -2.93 -6.13
N VAL A 26 0.07 -3.60 -6.55
CA VAL A 26 0.65 -4.73 -5.80
C VAL A 26 1.19 -4.26 -4.45
N ALA A 27 1.91 -3.14 -4.39
CA ALA A 27 2.41 -2.57 -3.13
C ALA A 27 1.26 -2.24 -2.16
N VAL A 28 0.17 -1.65 -2.66
CA VAL A 28 -1.03 -1.37 -1.83
C VAL A 28 -1.68 -2.65 -1.31
N ALA A 29 -1.72 -3.72 -2.12
CA ALA A 29 -2.22 -5.01 -1.65
C ALA A 29 -1.35 -5.60 -0.52
N GLU A 30 -0.02 -5.48 -0.60
CA GLU A 30 0.89 -5.89 0.47
C GLU A 30 0.72 -5.03 1.74
N MET A 31 0.54 -3.72 1.60
CA MET A 31 0.23 -2.84 2.73
C MET A 31 -1.07 -3.23 3.42
N ASN A 32 -2.10 -3.60 2.67
CA ASN A 32 -3.35 -4.11 3.24
C ASN A 32 -3.17 -5.46 3.96
N LYS A 33 -2.28 -6.34 3.49
CA LYS A 33 -1.92 -7.56 4.25
C LYS A 33 -1.25 -7.22 5.59
N ILE A 34 -0.37 -6.22 5.62
CA ILE A 34 0.26 -5.73 6.85
C ILE A 34 -0.81 -5.17 7.80
N ARG A 35 -1.70 -4.32 7.30
CA ARG A 35 -2.81 -3.75 8.10
C ARG A 35 -3.69 -4.84 8.72
N TRP A 36 -3.97 -5.91 7.99
CA TRP A 36 -4.71 -7.06 8.55
C TRP A 36 -3.93 -7.78 9.65
N LYS A 37 -2.62 -8.01 9.47
CA LYS A 37 -1.78 -8.62 10.52
C LYS A 37 -1.77 -7.75 11.79
N VAL A 38 -1.60 -6.44 11.64
CA VAL A 38 -1.65 -5.51 12.77
C VAL A 38 -3.04 -5.50 13.41
N ALA A 39 -4.12 -5.49 12.65
CA ALA A 39 -5.47 -5.56 13.20
C ALA A 39 -5.71 -6.82 14.03
N GLN A 40 -5.14 -7.97 13.62
CA GLN A 40 -5.21 -9.20 14.42
C GLN A 40 -4.36 -9.12 15.69
N GLN A 41 -3.13 -8.62 15.58
CA GLN A 41 -2.22 -8.51 16.73
C GLN A 41 -2.75 -7.53 17.78
N GLU A 42 -3.24 -6.39 17.33
CA GLU A 42 -3.71 -5.30 18.18
C GLU A 42 -5.22 -5.39 18.50
N GLN A 43 -5.93 -6.38 17.93
CA GLN A 43 -7.37 -6.54 18.08
C GLN A 43 -8.14 -5.26 17.70
N TRP A 44 -7.91 -4.76 16.48
CA TRP A 44 -8.60 -3.60 15.93
C TRP A 44 -9.74 -4.02 15.02
N ALA A 45 -10.96 -3.80 15.48
CA ALA A 45 -12.20 -4.22 14.83
C ALA A 45 -12.61 -3.35 13.64
N ASP A 46 -12.08 -2.14 13.55
CA ASP A 46 -12.44 -1.08 12.60
C ASP A 46 -11.35 -0.76 11.57
N MET A 47 -10.35 -1.64 11.41
CA MET A 47 -9.26 -1.44 10.45
C MET A 47 -9.78 -1.34 9.02
N ASN A 48 -9.67 -0.17 8.41
CA ASN A 48 -10.05 0.06 7.03
C ASN A 48 -9.06 -0.55 6.03
N GLU A 49 -9.59 -1.03 4.91
CA GLU A 49 -8.80 -1.29 3.71
C GLU A 49 -8.38 0.05 3.07
N LEU A 50 -7.10 0.15 2.70
CA LEU A 50 -6.58 1.27 1.92
C LEU A 50 -6.92 1.09 0.45
N VAL A 51 -7.50 2.14 -0.14
CA VAL A 51 -7.83 2.23 -1.56
C VAL A 51 -6.82 3.14 -2.25
N TYR A 52 -6.25 2.66 -3.34
CA TYR A 52 -5.28 3.43 -4.12
C TYR A 52 -5.95 4.63 -4.85
N ARG A 53 -5.33 5.81 -4.74
CA ARG A 53 -5.81 7.10 -5.30
C ARG A 53 -4.70 7.75 -6.14
N GLU A 54 -4.68 7.48 -7.44
CA GLU A 54 -3.67 8.00 -8.38
C GLU A 54 -3.63 9.55 -8.43
N ASP A 55 -4.77 10.21 -8.23
CA ASP A 55 -4.87 11.66 -8.22
C ASP A 55 -4.12 12.34 -7.06
N LEU A 56 -3.73 11.59 -6.02
CA LEU A 56 -2.93 12.10 -4.92
C LEU A 56 -1.41 12.04 -5.19
N GLU A 57 -0.96 11.34 -6.22
CA GLU A 57 0.48 11.19 -6.52
C GLU A 57 1.15 12.51 -6.87
N GLN A 58 0.41 13.39 -7.54
CA GLN A 58 0.92 14.72 -7.89
C GLN A 58 1.29 15.53 -6.64
N LEU A 59 0.62 15.31 -5.50
CA LEU A 59 0.97 15.97 -4.25
C LEU A 59 2.33 15.49 -3.73
N ILE A 60 2.63 14.20 -3.88
CA ILE A 60 3.94 13.63 -3.54
C ILE A 60 5.02 14.25 -4.43
N VAL A 61 4.78 14.26 -5.75
CA VAL A 61 5.71 14.85 -6.74
C VAL A 61 6.00 16.33 -6.44
N GLN A 62 4.97 17.11 -6.07
CA GLN A 62 5.14 18.52 -5.69
C GLN A 62 5.99 18.70 -4.43
N GLU A 63 5.88 17.81 -3.44
CA GLU A 63 6.71 17.86 -2.23
C GLU A 63 8.15 17.44 -2.55
N LEU A 64 8.35 16.38 -3.35
CA LEU A 64 9.68 15.94 -3.82
C LEU A 64 10.41 17.04 -4.62
N ALA A 65 9.70 17.80 -5.44
CA ALA A 65 10.30 18.87 -6.24
C ALA A 65 10.94 19.99 -5.40
N LYS A 66 10.54 20.16 -4.14
CA LYS A 66 11.11 21.18 -3.24
C LYS A 66 12.56 20.91 -2.84
N SER A 67 13.00 19.65 -2.97
CA SER A 67 14.35 19.19 -2.66
C SER A 67 15.01 18.54 -3.88
N ASN A 68 14.63 18.95 -5.09
CA ASN A 68 15.14 18.36 -6.35
C ASN A 68 15.00 16.82 -6.42
N GLY A 69 14.00 16.25 -5.77
CA GLY A 69 13.80 14.80 -5.71
C GLY A 69 14.68 14.08 -4.67
N CYS A 70 15.42 14.81 -3.84
CA CYS A 70 16.32 14.28 -2.81
C CYS A 70 15.93 14.75 -1.39
N PRO A 71 14.71 14.47 -0.90
CA PRO A 71 14.33 14.90 0.45
C PRO A 71 14.98 14.03 1.53
N ASP A 72 15.22 14.64 2.69
CA ASP A 72 15.45 13.88 3.92
C ASP A 72 14.17 13.11 4.33
N PRO A 73 14.32 11.93 4.97
CA PRO A 73 13.20 11.17 5.51
C PRO A 73 12.32 12.03 6.43
N SER A 74 11.05 12.19 6.08
CA SER A 74 10.16 13.10 6.81
C SER A 74 8.68 12.75 6.63
N ILE A 75 7.85 13.25 7.54
CA ILE A 75 6.38 13.16 7.48
C ILE A 75 5.82 14.57 7.52
N ILE A 76 5.09 14.95 6.47
CA ILE A 76 4.45 16.25 6.31
C ILE A 76 2.95 16.06 6.45
N THR A 77 2.30 16.81 7.33
CA THR A 77 0.82 16.80 7.44
C THR A 77 0.24 17.98 6.69
N ARG A 78 -0.62 17.73 5.71
CA ARG A 78 -1.22 18.76 4.86
C ARG A 78 -2.61 18.36 4.40
N ASN A 79 -3.59 19.26 4.59
CA ASN A 79 -4.96 19.08 4.10
C ASN A 79 -5.61 17.73 4.48
N GLY A 80 -5.35 17.24 5.69
CA GLY A 80 -5.88 15.95 6.16
C GLY A 80 -5.14 14.73 5.60
N TYR A 81 -3.93 14.90 5.07
CA TYR A 81 -3.06 13.81 4.62
C TYR A 81 -1.72 13.84 5.34
N HIS A 82 -1.14 12.66 5.55
CA HIS A 82 0.28 12.48 5.87
C HIS A 82 1.02 12.11 4.58
N ILE A 83 1.98 12.96 4.19
CA ILE A 83 2.89 12.73 3.07
C ILE A 83 4.22 12.29 3.69
N VAL A 84 4.62 11.05 3.41
CA VAL A 84 5.87 10.48 3.88
C VAL A 84 6.87 10.53 2.73
N LEU A 85 7.97 11.24 2.93
CA LEU A 85 9.03 11.39 1.94
C LEU A 85 10.21 10.52 2.31
N ASN A 86 10.82 9.90 1.30
CA ASN A 86 12.02 9.06 1.43
C ASN A 86 11.90 8.07 2.60
N TYR A 87 10.80 7.33 2.65
CA TYR A 87 10.70 6.21 3.57
C TYR A 87 11.67 5.14 3.04
N GLY A 88 12.83 5.01 3.69
CA GLY A 88 13.79 3.97 3.36
C GLY A 88 13.22 2.56 3.57
N ALA A 89 14.08 1.55 3.63
CA ALA A 89 13.66 0.16 3.84
C ALA A 89 12.90 -0.08 5.17
N THR A 90 13.07 0.80 6.16
CA THR A 90 12.25 0.85 7.38
C THR A 90 10.91 1.50 7.07
N PHE A 91 10.05 0.70 6.46
CA PHE A 91 8.64 0.97 6.26
C PHE A 91 8.04 1.66 7.51
N THR A 92 7.53 2.88 7.37
CA THR A 92 6.92 3.64 8.47
C THR A 92 5.55 3.05 8.82
N LEU A 93 5.58 1.93 9.54
CA LEU A 93 4.40 1.19 10.00
C LEU A 93 3.32 2.12 10.58
N PRO A 94 3.61 3.06 11.51
CA PRO A 94 2.54 3.74 12.25
C PRO A 94 1.59 4.56 11.37
N VAL A 95 2.10 5.18 10.31
CA VAL A 95 1.30 6.04 9.42
C VAL A 95 0.39 5.20 8.52
N VAL A 96 0.91 4.07 8.01
CA VAL A 96 0.17 3.16 7.12
C VAL A 96 -0.71 2.18 7.91
N THR A 97 -0.55 2.05 9.23
CA THR A 97 -1.35 1.15 10.07
C THR A 97 -2.41 1.86 10.92
N GLN A 98 -2.68 3.16 10.70
CA GLN A 98 -3.80 3.84 11.36
C GLN A 98 -5.13 3.19 10.94
N SER A 99 -5.96 2.75 11.91
CA SER A 99 -7.19 2.00 11.61
C SER A 99 -8.16 2.77 10.73
N GLY A 100 -8.31 4.07 10.99
CA GLY A 100 -9.25 4.92 10.28
C GLY A 100 -8.82 5.33 8.86
N SER A 101 -7.54 5.27 8.50
CA SER A 101 -7.09 5.64 7.15
C SER A 101 -7.71 4.74 6.07
N THR A 102 -8.13 5.36 4.96
CA THR A 102 -8.91 4.72 3.91
C THR A 102 -8.28 4.81 2.53
N VAL A 103 -7.33 5.70 2.32
CA VAL A 103 -6.75 5.96 0.99
C VAL A 103 -5.24 6.04 1.04
N ILE A 104 -4.60 5.67 -0.07
CA ILE A 104 -3.15 5.73 -0.21
C ILE A 104 -2.75 6.04 -1.66
N ALA A 105 -1.62 6.72 -1.84
CA ALA A 105 -0.90 6.76 -3.11
C ALA A 105 0.60 6.63 -2.87
N LEU A 106 1.32 6.22 -3.91
CA LEU A 106 2.74 5.85 -3.83
C LEU A 106 3.49 6.49 -4.98
N GLU A 107 4.69 6.98 -4.72
CA GLU A 107 5.60 7.45 -5.75
C GLU A 107 7.00 6.88 -5.51
N ALA A 108 7.60 6.38 -6.59
CA ALA A 108 8.96 5.90 -6.62
C ALA A 108 9.73 6.74 -7.63
N SER A 109 10.78 7.40 -7.17
CA SER A 109 11.63 8.25 -7.99
C SER A 109 13.10 7.96 -7.70
N THR A 110 13.99 8.72 -8.34
CA THR A 110 15.43 8.65 -8.11
C THR A 110 15.92 10.03 -7.71
N CYS A 111 16.75 10.12 -6.67
CA CYS A 111 17.38 11.37 -6.27
C CYS A 111 18.35 11.83 -7.36
N SER A 112 18.22 13.10 -7.79
CA SER A 112 19.02 13.66 -8.87
C SER A 112 20.51 13.81 -8.54
N GLU A 113 20.86 13.90 -7.26
CA GLU A 113 22.24 14.16 -6.82
C GLU A 113 23.10 12.89 -6.76
N ASN A 114 22.54 11.79 -6.24
CA ASN A 114 23.29 10.56 -5.96
C ASN A 114 22.76 9.32 -6.68
N GLY A 115 21.63 9.41 -7.38
CA GLY A 115 21.03 8.28 -8.10
C GLY A 115 20.34 7.25 -7.20
N GLU A 116 20.18 7.52 -5.90
CA GLU A 116 19.53 6.61 -4.97
C GLU A 116 18.00 6.58 -5.18
N PRO A 117 17.35 5.41 -5.00
CA PRO A 117 15.90 5.33 -5.09
C PRO A 117 15.25 6.06 -3.91
N VAL A 118 14.20 6.83 -4.21
CA VAL A 118 13.38 7.54 -3.24
C VAL A 118 11.97 6.98 -3.30
N TYR A 119 11.50 6.43 -2.20
CA TYR A 119 10.13 5.94 -2.06
C TYR A 119 9.33 6.89 -1.17
N SER A 120 8.17 7.30 -1.65
CA SER A 120 7.31 8.24 -0.94
C SER A 120 5.86 7.79 -1.05
N LEU A 121 5.07 8.14 -0.03
CA LEU A 121 3.65 7.79 0.01
C LEU A 121 2.83 8.94 0.58
N ILE A 122 1.54 8.91 0.28
CA ILE A 122 0.54 9.77 0.91
C ILE A 122 -0.60 8.91 1.42
N VAL A 123 -1.03 9.15 2.64
CA VAL A 123 -2.18 8.48 3.27
C VAL A 123 -3.09 9.54 3.89
N ASP A 124 -4.39 9.31 3.94
CA ASP A 124 -5.29 10.16 4.72
C ASP A 124 -4.98 10.04 6.21
N ALA A 125 -4.84 11.20 6.86
CA ALA A 125 -4.66 11.28 8.30
C ALA A 125 -5.97 10.89 8.99
N SER A 126 -5.87 10.08 10.04
CA SER A 126 -7.02 9.72 10.86
C SER A 126 -6.69 9.86 12.34
N ASP A 127 -7.41 10.75 13.01
CA ASP A 127 -7.37 10.89 14.47
C ASP A 127 -8.34 9.91 15.18
N THR A 128 -9.02 9.05 14.42
CA THR A 128 -9.96 8.07 14.96
C THR A 128 -9.20 7.05 15.80
N LYS A 129 -9.59 6.91 17.08
CA LYS A 129 -9.03 5.88 17.96
C LYS A 129 -9.56 4.51 17.51
N PRO A 130 -8.68 3.49 17.35
CA PRO A 130 -9.11 2.15 16.97
C PRO A 130 -10.11 1.56 17.95
N VAL A 131 -11.11 0.85 17.43
CA VAL A 131 -12.10 0.11 18.22
C VAL A 131 -11.55 -1.27 18.53
N ARG A 132 -11.55 -1.66 19.81
CA ARG A 132 -11.08 -3.00 20.20
C ARG A 132 -12.09 -4.08 19.80
N GLY A 133 -11.59 -5.20 19.27
CA GLY A 133 -12.38 -6.38 18.97
C GLY A 133 -11.82 -7.19 17.79
N GLU A 134 -12.55 -8.22 17.37
CA GLU A 134 -12.16 -9.03 16.21
C GLU A 134 -12.17 -8.16 14.93
N PRO A 135 -11.11 -8.23 14.09
CA PRO A 135 -11.03 -7.48 12.85
C PRO A 135 -12.28 -7.57 11.96
N GLY A 136 -12.77 -6.41 11.54
CA GLY A 136 -13.92 -6.28 10.65
C GLY A 136 -15.29 -6.39 11.32
N THR A 137 -15.36 -6.53 12.65
CA THR A 137 -16.64 -6.58 13.38
C THR A 137 -17.27 -5.21 13.64
N HIS A 138 -16.47 -4.14 13.61
CA HIS A 138 -16.91 -2.76 13.88
C HIS A 138 -16.60 -1.84 12.69
N CYS A 139 -16.99 -2.24 11.49
CA CYS A 139 -16.73 -1.42 10.32
C CYS A 139 -17.51 -0.10 10.34
N PRO A 140 -16.86 1.02 9.96
CA PRO A 140 -17.54 2.31 9.82
C PRO A 140 -18.69 2.26 8.82
N VAL A 141 -19.62 3.22 8.95
CA VAL A 141 -20.77 3.35 8.04
C VAL A 141 -20.30 3.42 6.59
N GLY A 142 -20.97 2.66 5.71
CA GLY A 142 -20.62 2.55 4.29
C GLY A 142 -19.50 1.54 3.98
N ARG A 143 -19.02 0.80 5.00
CA ARG A 143 -17.98 -0.24 4.85
C ARG A 143 -18.44 -1.57 5.45
N THR A 144 -17.92 -2.66 4.90
CA THR A 144 -18.17 -4.04 5.35
C THR A 144 -16.88 -4.84 5.36
N ARG A 145 -16.80 -5.86 6.23
CA ARG A 145 -15.68 -6.80 6.28
C ARG A 145 -15.46 -7.45 4.91
N ASN A 146 -14.26 -7.33 4.37
CA ASN A 146 -13.82 -8.05 3.16
C ASN A 146 -13.27 -9.44 3.52
N SER A 147 -12.87 -10.22 2.50
CA SER A 147 -12.29 -11.56 2.67
C SER A 147 -10.99 -11.57 3.49
N ASN A 148 -10.30 -10.42 3.55
CA ASN A 148 -9.07 -10.24 4.31
C ASN A 148 -9.35 -9.72 5.73
N GLY A 149 -10.60 -9.64 6.18
CA GLY A 149 -10.93 -9.16 7.52
C GLY A 149 -10.81 -7.64 7.73
N LEU A 150 -10.59 -6.85 6.67
CA LEU A 150 -10.55 -5.40 6.73
C LEU A 150 -11.91 -4.80 6.36
N CYS A 151 -12.15 -3.57 6.81
CA CYS A 151 -13.34 -2.81 6.45
C CYS A 151 -13.16 -2.18 5.06
N ALA A 152 -13.79 -2.76 4.06
CA ALA A 152 -13.77 -2.28 2.67
C ALA A 152 -15.07 -1.53 2.33
N VAL A 153 -15.01 -0.61 1.37
CA VAL A 153 -16.19 0.11 0.89
C VAL A 153 -17.23 -0.89 0.37
N VAL A 154 -18.50 -0.69 0.73
CA VAL A 154 -19.60 -1.49 0.20
C VAL A 154 -19.69 -1.23 -1.30
N GLY A 155 -19.27 -2.19 -2.11
CA GLY A 155 -19.51 -2.14 -3.54
C GLY A 155 -21.01 -2.24 -3.81
N ASN A 156 -21.54 -1.41 -4.71
CA ASN A 156 -22.83 -1.65 -5.33
C ASN A 156 -22.76 -2.96 -6.15
N GLY A 157 -22.96 -4.11 -5.49
CA GLY A 157 -23.41 -5.34 -6.13
C GLY A 157 -22.45 -6.05 -7.10
N ARG A 158 -21.14 -6.13 -6.83
CA ARG A 158 -20.29 -7.15 -7.48
C ARG A 158 -19.36 -7.81 -6.46
N ARG A 159 -19.73 -9.03 -6.05
CA ARG A 159 -18.83 -9.99 -5.41
C ARG A 159 -17.56 -10.08 -6.26
N GLY A 160 -16.48 -9.49 -5.78
CA GLY A 160 -15.19 -9.56 -6.44
C GLY A 160 -14.75 -11.01 -6.56
N TYR A 161 -14.23 -11.38 -7.73
CA TYR A 161 -13.56 -12.66 -7.94
C TYR A 161 -12.51 -12.88 -6.85
N ALA A 162 -12.67 -13.93 -6.06
CA ALA A 162 -11.57 -14.48 -5.28
C ALA A 162 -10.47 -14.88 -6.27
N ARG A 163 -9.42 -14.05 -6.40
CA ARG A 163 -8.22 -14.50 -7.09
C ARG A 163 -7.60 -15.59 -6.23
N LYS A 164 -7.55 -16.82 -6.76
CA LYS A 164 -6.69 -17.88 -6.22
C LYS A 164 -5.33 -17.27 -5.92
N SER A 165 -4.79 -17.57 -4.75
CA SER A 165 -3.41 -17.31 -4.39
C SER A 165 -2.51 -17.77 -5.53
N PHE A 166 -1.92 -16.82 -6.24
CA PHE A 166 -0.75 -17.07 -7.05
C PHE A 166 0.41 -17.07 -6.05
N ASP A 167 0.91 -18.26 -5.72
CA ASP A 167 2.17 -18.42 -4.99
C ASP A 167 3.29 -18.00 -5.95
N PRO A 168 3.94 -16.84 -5.75
CA PRO A 168 5.10 -16.48 -6.55
C PRO A 168 6.26 -17.39 -6.13
N PRO A 169 7.05 -17.93 -7.08
CA PRO A 169 8.23 -18.69 -6.75
C PRO A 169 9.23 -17.78 -6.01
N GLY A 170 9.62 -18.22 -4.80
CA GLY A 170 10.79 -17.82 -4.02
C GLY A 170 11.37 -16.42 -4.25
N GLY A 171 11.10 -15.51 -3.32
CA GLY A 171 11.74 -14.19 -3.29
C GLY A 171 11.79 -13.58 -1.88
N TRP A 172 12.07 -14.37 -0.85
CA TRP A 172 12.18 -13.90 0.54
C TRP A 172 13.54 -14.17 1.20
N GLU A 173 14.53 -14.72 0.47
CA GLU A 173 15.82 -15.13 1.07
C GLU A 173 16.91 -14.04 1.17
N LEU A 174 16.69 -12.80 0.72
CA LEU A 174 17.75 -11.78 0.79
C LEU A 174 17.71 -10.87 2.03
N TRP A 175 16.77 -11.04 2.95
CA TRP A 175 16.69 -10.22 4.18
C TRP A 175 16.83 -11.00 5.50
N ALA A 176 16.93 -12.34 5.46
CA ALA A 176 17.01 -13.18 6.67
C ALA A 176 18.44 -13.54 7.13
N ARG A 177 19.50 -13.08 6.44
CA ARG A 177 20.89 -13.49 6.73
C ARG A 177 21.78 -12.46 7.43
N ALA A 178 21.25 -11.29 7.80
CA ALA A 178 22.07 -10.20 8.37
C ALA A 178 21.78 -9.88 9.85
N GLY A 179 21.00 -10.69 10.58
CA GLY A 179 20.71 -10.36 11.98
C GLY A 179 20.25 -11.53 12.83
N ALA A 180 21.07 -11.85 13.82
CA ALA A 180 20.74 -12.60 15.03
C ALA A 180 20.64 -14.13 14.93
N THR A 181 21.78 -14.76 15.19
CA THR A 181 21.88 -15.93 16.07
C THR A 181 21.04 -15.71 17.32
N VAL A 182 19.88 -16.36 17.43
CA VAL A 182 19.22 -16.60 18.72
C VAL A 182 19.05 -18.11 18.85
N LEU A 183 19.92 -18.68 19.68
CA LEU A 183 19.78 -20.01 20.26
C LEU A 183 18.47 -20.07 21.06
N LEU A 184 17.49 -20.85 20.60
CA LEU A 184 16.58 -21.57 21.48
C LEU A 184 16.20 -22.89 20.78
N GLY A 185 16.67 -24.00 21.37
CA GLY A 185 16.33 -25.36 20.96
C GLY A 185 14.86 -25.73 21.24
N PRO A 186 14.46 -26.95 20.85
CA PRO A 186 13.07 -27.32 20.66
C PRO A 186 12.36 -27.62 21.98
N ALA A 187 11.09 -27.22 22.09
CA ALA A 187 10.15 -27.88 22.98
C ALA A 187 9.56 -29.09 22.24
N PHE A 188 9.52 -30.25 22.90
CA PHE A 188 8.41 -31.23 22.97
C PHE A 188 8.96 -32.57 23.46
N GLY A 189 8.51 -33.00 24.66
CA GLY A 189 8.86 -34.28 25.30
C GLY A 189 9.17 -34.13 26.78
#